data_AF-A0A3D2MJW2-F1
#
_entry.id   AF-A0A3D2MJW2-F1
#
_cell.length_a   1.000
_cell.length_b   1.000
_cell.length_c   1.000
_cell.angle_alpha   90.00
_cell.angle_beta   90.00
_cell.angle_gamma   90.00
#
_symmetry.space_group_name_H-M   'P 1'
#
loop_
_entity.id
_entity.type
_entity.pdbx_description
1 polymer ?
#
loop_
_entity_poly.entity_id
_entity_poly.type
_entity_poly.pdbx_seq_one_letter_code
_entity_poly.pdbx_strand_id
1 'polypeptide(L)'
;AASIGTSELFFTDDSGVYITRTRDLTPEKLREFEDSDDVTRIIGVSRAATVQLSKQRLSLPVEPPHYDEHNLWNSNRPGSTLFMPMGDVGQQLLALLAMYVSNGYTLYDDYSGCLGGKLEPFIRTGIINDTPQMRFALSHIEQAAYSTTAMELSLICQNIVLMMQAIGLGGWMYSGIFPYSVLGAFADEGIGGLGFRFTNREDWVMPNPIGLDGIYESLCPPYVTDMYEAARTLAARKFGVGGTYDPATGGPFQQSEAIKATALPYSQAQIDCIGEMAQYIYTTYGRFPARFPTILLRIYAQAHHLELEFYDRFFAEGAYLQTHAEHMQRWHA
;
A
#
# COMPACT_ATOMS: atom_id res chain seq x y z
N ALA A 1 -4.48 8.33 14.58
CA ALA A 1 -4.36 8.07 13.13
C ALA A 1 -5.75 7.83 12.57
N ALA A 2 -6.03 8.21 11.32
CA ALA A 2 -7.33 7.96 10.68
C ALA A 2 -7.59 6.46 10.34
N SER A 3 -6.71 5.56 10.80
CA SER A 3 -6.73 4.11 10.63
C SER A 3 -7.07 3.67 9.21
N ILE A 4 -6.18 4.02 8.26
CA ILE A 4 -6.28 3.60 6.87
C ILE A 4 -4.94 2.95 6.54
N GLY A 5 -4.87 1.63 6.69
CA GLY A 5 -3.75 0.81 6.22
C GLY A 5 -4.19 0.12 4.94
N THR A 6 -3.51 0.42 3.84
CA THR A 6 -3.82 -0.22 2.56
C THR A 6 -2.70 -1.13 2.10
N SER A 7 -1.52 -1.05 2.72
CA SER A 7 -0.33 -1.70 2.20
C SER A 7 -0.32 -3.21 2.40
N GLU A 8 0.33 -3.91 1.46
CA GLU A 8 0.74 -5.29 1.59
C GLU A 8 2.19 -5.45 1.10
N LEU A 9 2.87 -6.48 1.60
CA LEU A 9 4.27 -6.72 1.26
C LEU A 9 4.39 -7.79 0.19
N PHE A 10 4.73 -7.39 -1.03
CA PHE A 10 5.20 -8.32 -2.06
C PHE A 10 6.71 -8.49 -1.93
N PHE A 11 7.23 -9.67 -2.23
CA PHE A 11 8.67 -9.87 -2.32
C PHE A 11 9.03 -11.01 -3.27
N THR A 12 10.29 -11.05 -3.70
CA THR A 12 10.82 -12.12 -4.55
C THR A 12 12.22 -12.53 -4.09
N ASP A 13 12.53 -13.82 -4.24
CA ASP A 13 13.85 -14.41 -4.07
C ASP A 13 14.07 -15.51 -5.12
N ASP A 14 15.13 -16.32 -4.97
CA ASP A 14 15.48 -17.35 -5.97
C ASP A 14 14.41 -18.45 -6.10
N SER A 15 13.55 -18.59 -5.08
CA SER A 15 12.53 -19.62 -5.00
C SER A 15 11.16 -19.18 -5.51
N GLY A 16 10.93 -17.87 -5.69
CA GLY A 16 9.64 -17.39 -6.17
C GLY A 16 9.29 -15.94 -5.95
N VAL A 17 8.00 -15.68 -6.12
CA VAL A 17 7.31 -14.42 -5.79
C VAL A 17 6.26 -14.71 -4.74
N TYR A 18 6.14 -13.80 -3.78
CA TYR A 18 5.32 -13.95 -2.60
C TYR A 18 4.58 -12.66 -2.26
N ILE A 19 3.48 -12.81 -1.54
CA ILE A 19 2.79 -11.72 -0.85
C ILE A 19 2.58 -12.12 0.62
N THR A 20 2.92 -11.24 1.55
CA THR A 20 2.53 -11.37 2.96
C THR A 20 1.32 -10.48 3.20
N ARG A 21 0.17 -11.08 3.50
CA ARG A 21 -1.11 -10.39 3.68
C ARG A 21 -1.39 -10.13 5.15
N THR A 22 -1.04 -8.93 5.62
CA THR A 22 -1.19 -8.55 7.03
C THR A 22 -2.43 -7.72 7.31
N ARG A 23 -3.11 -7.20 6.27
CA ARG A 23 -4.33 -6.37 6.44
C ARG A 23 -5.49 -7.08 7.11
N ASP A 24 -5.59 -8.39 6.91
CA ASP A 24 -6.69 -9.21 7.43
C ASP A 24 -6.33 -9.93 8.75
N LEU A 25 -5.17 -9.61 9.33
CA LEU A 25 -4.72 -10.21 10.58
C LEU A 25 -5.17 -9.37 11.77
N THR A 26 -5.71 -10.04 12.78
CA THR A 26 -5.99 -9.43 14.09
C THR A 26 -4.90 -9.86 15.07
N PRO A 27 -4.35 -8.95 15.89
CA PRO A 27 -3.45 -9.32 16.97
C PRO A 27 -4.10 -10.34 17.91
N GLU A 28 -3.34 -11.36 18.31
CA GLU A 28 -3.76 -12.36 19.31
C GLU A 28 -3.64 -11.80 20.73
N LYS A 29 -2.71 -10.86 20.95
CA LYS A 29 -2.42 -10.23 22.25
C LYS A 29 -2.16 -8.74 22.09
N LEU A 30 -2.36 -7.98 23.18
CA LEU A 30 -2.03 -6.55 23.22
C LEU A 30 -0.54 -6.30 22.98
N ARG A 31 0.31 -7.13 23.58
CA ARG A 31 1.75 -7.14 23.37
C ARG A 31 2.11 -8.48 22.74
N GLU A 32 2.49 -8.43 21.48
CA GLU A 32 2.84 -9.64 20.71
C GLU A 32 4.26 -10.14 21.04
N PHE A 33 5.12 -9.30 21.63
CA PHE A 33 6.49 -9.66 21.99
C PHE A 33 6.78 -9.38 23.47
N GLU A 34 6.72 -10.41 24.30
CA GLU A 34 7.00 -10.37 25.73
C GLU A 34 8.28 -11.12 26.06
N ASP A 35 8.43 -12.33 25.52
CA ASP A 35 9.54 -13.24 25.78
C ASP A 35 10.21 -13.70 24.48
N SER A 36 11.39 -14.34 24.57
CA SER A 36 12.14 -14.80 23.40
C SER A 36 11.38 -15.81 22.54
N ASP A 37 10.51 -16.62 23.14
CA ASP A 37 9.71 -17.63 22.43
C ASP A 37 8.66 -16.99 21.50
N ASP A 38 8.26 -15.73 21.76
CA ASP A 38 7.35 -14.99 20.89
C ASP A 38 7.95 -14.70 19.52
N VAL A 39 9.28 -14.66 19.36
CA VAL A 39 9.93 -14.48 18.05
C VAL A 39 9.47 -15.57 17.07
N THR A 40 9.50 -16.82 17.51
CA THR A 40 9.10 -17.97 16.68
C THR A 40 7.63 -17.88 16.29
N ARG A 41 6.79 -17.45 17.24
CA ARG A 41 5.35 -17.25 17.00
C ARG A 41 5.09 -16.11 16.01
N ILE A 42 5.71 -14.95 16.19
CA ILE A 42 5.60 -13.80 15.28
C ILE A 42 6.06 -14.17 13.86
N ILE A 43 7.16 -14.90 13.73
CA ILE A 43 7.61 -15.45 12.44
C ILE A 43 6.55 -16.40 11.86
N GLY A 44 5.94 -17.23 12.70
CA GLY A 44 4.82 -18.11 12.34
C GLY A 44 3.62 -17.37 11.77
N VAL A 45 3.22 -16.24 12.38
CA VAL A 45 2.14 -15.37 11.89
C VAL A 45 2.46 -14.86 10.49
N SER A 46 3.67 -14.30 10.29
CA SER A 46 4.11 -13.81 8.97
C SER A 46 4.15 -14.93 7.92
N ARG A 47 4.60 -16.13 8.29
CA ARG A 47 4.61 -17.30 7.41
C ARG A 47 3.20 -17.74 7.01
N ALA A 48 2.28 -17.84 7.97
CA ALA A 48 0.89 -18.22 7.71
C ALA A 48 0.16 -17.20 6.82
N ALA A 49 0.53 -15.93 6.93
CA ALA A 49 0.03 -14.84 6.10
C ALA A 49 0.69 -14.76 4.71
N THR A 50 1.77 -15.53 4.46
CA THR A 50 2.53 -15.47 3.22
C THR A 50 2.03 -16.50 2.21
N VAL A 51 1.71 -16.03 1.02
CA VAL A 51 1.26 -16.86 -0.10
C VAL A 51 2.29 -16.77 -1.23
N GLN A 52 2.69 -17.93 -1.77
CA GLN A 52 3.52 -17.99 -2.97
C GLN A 52 2.66 -17.78 -4.23
N LEU A 53 2.98 -16.74 -4.99
CA LEU A 53 2.30 -16.37 -6.23
C LEU A 53 2.95 -17.02 -7.46
N SER A 54 4.27 -17.23 -7.41
CA SER A 54 5.03 -17.89 -8.46
C SER A 54 6.19 -18.70 -7.88
N LYS A 55 6.58 -19.78 -8.56
CA LYS A 55 7.78 -20.58 -8.26
C LYS A 55 9.04 -20.05 -8.94
N GLN A 56 8.93 -18.93 -9.66
CA GLN A 56 10.02 -18.29 -10.35
C GLN A 56 10.23 -16.90 -9.76
N ARG A 57 11.50 -16.49 -9.65
CA ARG A 57 11.85 -15.11 -9.30
C ARG A 57 11.19 -14.15 -10.29
N LEU A 58 10.74 -12.99 -9.81
CA LEU A 58 10.45 -11.87 -10.70
C LEU A 58 11.75 -11.47 -11.43
N SER A 59 11.77 -11.64 -12.74
CA SER A 59 12.89 -11.28 -13.60
C SER A 59 12.42 -10.24 -14.61
N LEU A 60 13.14 -9.12 -14.70
CA LEU A 60 12.90 -8.04 -15.65
C LEU A 60 14.17 -7.85 -16.50
N PRO A 61 14.06 -7.37 -17.76
CA PRO A 61 15.25 -7.05 -18.55
C PRO A 61 16.10 -6.01 -17.82
N VAL A 62 17.41 -6.25 -17.75
CA VAL A 62 18.35 -5.40 -17.01
C VAL A 62 18.84 -4.28 -17.93
N GLU A 63 17.92 -3.42 -18.33
CA GLU A 63 18.14 -2.26 -19.21
C GLU A 63 17.02 -1.23 -19.03
N PRO A 64 17.22 0.02 -19.46
CA PRO A 64 16.12 0.98 -19.57
C PRO A 64 15.01 0.46 -20.52
N PRO A 65 13.72 0.72 -20.23
CA PRO A 65 13.21 1.54 -19.13
C PRO A 65 12.95 0.75 -17.83
N HIS A 66 13.30 -0.54 -17.76
CA HIS A 66 12.92 -1.41 -16.65
C HIS A 66 13.74 -1.16 -15.38
N TYR A 67 15.00 -0.79 -15.55
CA TYR A 67 15.89 -0.36 -14.49
C TYR A 67 16.54 0.98 -14.85
N ASP A 68 16.70 1.83 -13.83
CA ASP A 68 17.58 2.98 -13.92
C ASP A 68 19.04 2.49 -13.98
N GLU A 69 19.88 3.16 -14.77
CA GLU A 69 21.25 2.73 -15.08
C GLU A 69 22.12 2.44 -13.85
N HIS A 70 21.92 3.20 -12.77
CA HIS A 70 22.69 3.06 -11.53
C HIS A 70 22.38 1.76 -10.75
N ASN A 71 21.29 1.06 -11.09
CA ASN A 71 20.84 -0.17 -10.43
C ASN A 71 21.08 -1.44 -11.25
N LEU A 72 21.56 -1.32 -12.50
CA LEU A 72 21.65 -2.45 -13.43
C LEU A 72 22.50 -3.60 -12.87
N TRP A 73 23.56 -3.30 -12.13
CA TRP A 73 24.54 -4.31 -11.70
C TRP A 73 24.15 -5.05 -10.41
N ASN A 74 23.33 -4.45 -9.54
CA ASN A 74 23.07 -4.98 -8.19
C ASN A 74 21.60 -5.25 -7.86
N SER A 75 20.65 -4.61 -8.53
CA SER A 75 19.25 -4.70 -8.17
C SER A 75 18.62 -6.03 -8.59
N ASN A 76 17.91 -6.68 -7.66
CA ASN A 76 17.17 -7.94 -7.84
C ASN A 76 17.99 -9.08 -8.48
N ARG A 77 19.28 -9.18 -8.15
CA ARG A 77 20.15 -10.25 -8.66
C ARG A 77 19.93 -11.58 -7.91
N PRO A 78 20.22 -12.74 -8.53
CA PRO A 78 20.19 -14.02 -7.83
C PRO A 78 20.97 -14.00 -6.52
N GLY A 79 20.51 -14.72 -5.50
CA GLY A 79 21.08 -14.69 -4.15
C GLY A 79 20.63 -13.51 -3.27
N SER A 80 19.73 -12.65 -3.76
CA SER A 80 19.11 -11.58 -2.97
C SER A 80 17.63 -11.86 -2.67
N THR A 81 17.04 -11.06 -1.79
CA THR A 81 15.59 -10.92 -1.66
C THR A 81 15.21 -9.47 -1.94
N LEU A 82 14.27 -9.24 -2.84
CA LEU A 82 13.71 -7.92 -3.14
C LEU A 82 12.32 -7.80 -2.50
N PHE A 83 12.17 -6.83 -1.61
CA PHE A 83 10.91 -6.42 -1.01
C PHE A 83 10.30 -5.25 -1.78
N MET A 84 9.01 -5.36 -2.06
CA MET A 84 8.20 -4.49 -2.90
C MET A 84 6.89 -4.16 -2.17
N PRO A 85 6.91 -3.34 -1.10
CA PRO A 85 5.67 -2.93 -0.45
C PRO A 85 4.81 -2.14 -1.44
N MET A 86 3.52 -2.46 -1.51
CA MET A 86 2.55 -1.82 -2.39
C MET A 86 1.38 -1.28 -1.57
N GLY A 87 0.76 -0.19 -2.02
CA GLY A 87 -0.39 0.44 -1.36
C GLY A 87 -1.50 0.82 -2.33
N ASP A 88 -2.73 0.92 -1.83
CA ASP A 88 -3.90 1.33 -2.62
C ASP A 88 -4.23 2.80 -2.34
N VAL A 89 -3.76 3.67 -3.22
CA VAL A 89 -4.00 5.12 -3.18
C VAL A 89 -5.47 5.44 -3.40
N GLY A 90 -6.18 4.63 -4.19
CA GLY A 90 -7.62 4.77 -4.39
C GLY A 90 -8.36 4.57 -3.07
N GLN A 91 -8.14 3.45 -2.39
CA GLN A 91 -8.74 3.21 -1.08
C GLN A 91 -8.33 4.28 -0.04
N GLN A 92 -7.08 4.76 -0.08
CA GLN A 92 -6.63 5.88 0.75
C GLN A 92 -7.43 7.16 0.48
N LEU A 93 -7.60 7.53 -0.80
CA LEU A 93 -8.38 8.70 -1.22
C LEU A 93 -9.85 8.56 -0.81
N LEU A 94 -10.46 7.39 -1.01
CA LEU A 94 -11.85 7.13 -0.61
C LEU A 94 -12.04 7.32 0.90
N ALA A 95 -11.07 6.89 1.70
CA ALA A 95 -11.11 7.08 3.15
C ALA A 95 -10.86 8.52 3.58
N LEU A 96 -10.04 9.29 2.86
CA LEU A 96 -9.93 10.74 3.06
C LEU A 96 -11.24 11.44 2.70
N LEU A 97 -11.88 11.10 1.56
CA LEU A 97 -13.20 11.64 1.20
C LEU A 97 -14.23 11.37 2.31
N ALA A 98 -14.26 10.16 2.86
CA ALA A 98 -15.13 9.82 3.98
C ALA A 98 -14.87 10.69 5.22
N MET A 99 -13.60 10.97 5.53
CA MET A 99 -13.22 11.89 6.61
C MET A 99 -13.69 13.31 6.34
N TYR A 100 -13.48 13.85 5.12
CA TYR A 100 -13.88 15.21 4.77
C TYR A 100 -15.40 15.39 4.76
N VAL A 101 -16.15 14.44 4.16
CA VAL A 101 -17.62 14.45 4.19
C VAL A 101 -18.14 14.39 5.63
N SER A 102 -17.51 13.59 6.51
CA SER A 102 -17.89 13.53 7.93
C SER A 102 -17.67 14.87 8.67
N ASN A 103 -16.79 15.72 8.15
CA ASN A 103 -16.52 17.07 8.67
C ASN A 103 -17.26 18.18 7.88
N GLY A 104 -18.18 17.81 6.99
CA GLY A 104 -19.01 18.77 6.24
C GLY A 104 -18.30 19.43 5.04
N TYR A 105 -17.16 18.91 4.61
CA TYR A 105 -16.40 19.47 3.49
C TYR A 105 -16.92 19.01 2.12
N THR A 106 -16.78 19.89 1.13
CA THR A 106 -17.23 19.69 -0.24
C THR A 106 -16.02 19.54 -1.18
N LEU A 107 -16.01 18.48 -1.99
CA LEU A 107 -15.00 18.30 -3.03
C LEU A 107 -15.17 19.36 -4.12
N TYR A 108 -14.10 20.10 -4.38
CA TYR A 108 -14.00 21.03 -5.50
C TYR A 108 -12.93 20.53 -6.48
N ASP A 109 -13.33 20.27 -7.72
CA ASP A 109 -12.42 19.91 -8.78
C ASP A 109 -11.74 21.17 -9.33
N ASP A 110 -10.55 21.44 -8.83
CA ASP A 110 -9.73 22.58 -9.24
C ASP A 110 -9.05 22.40 -10.60
N TYR A 111 -9.07 21.19 -11.19
CA TYR A 111 -8.66 20.99 -12.57
C TYR A 111 -9.73 21.45 -13.56
N SER A 112 -11.00 21.25 -13.22
CA SER A 112 -12.16 21.56 -14.08
C SER A 112 -12.90 22.83 -13.65
N GLY A 113 -12.60 23.38 -12.47
CA GLY A 113 -13.23 24.59 -11.94
C GLY A 113 -14.69 24.41 -11.50
N CYS A 114 -15.06 23.23 -11.00
CA CYS A 114 -16.43 22.89 -10.65
C CYS A 114 -16.53 22.06 -9.36
N LEU A 115 -17.77 21.83 -8.88
CA LEU A 115 -18.01 20.89 -7.79
C LEU A 115 -17.75 19.45 -8.25
N GLY A 116 -17.17 18.64 -7.37
CA GLY A 116 -16.82 17.25 -7.64
C GLY A 116 -18.02 16.30 -7.60
N GLY A 117 -19.07 16.57 -8.37
CA GLY A 117 -20.29 15.75 -8.47
C GLY A 117 -21.58 16.56 -8.37
N LYS A 118 -22.72 15.87 -8.35
CA LYS A 118 -24.06 16.45 -8.16
C LYS A 118 -24.35 16.61 -6.66
N LEU A 119 -23.73 17.61 -6.07
CA LEU A 119 -23.63 17.75 -4.60
C LEU A 119 -24.77 18.56 -3.96
N GLU A 120 -25.65 19.19 -4.75
CA GLU A 120 -26.74 20.04 -4.27
C GLU A 120 -27.70 19.34 -3.29
N PRO A 121 -28.09 18.06 -3.47
CA PRO A 121 -28.93 17.37 -2.50
C PRO A 121 -28.29 17.31 -1.11
N PHE A 122 -27.00 17.00 -1.03
CA PHE A 122 -26.25 16.85 0.22
C PHE A 122 -26.01 18.19 0.91
N ILE A 123 -25.80 19.26 0.13
CA ILE A 123 -25.70 20.64 0.62
C ILE A 123 -27.03 21.07 1.26
N ARG A 124 -28.17 20.82 0.60
CA ARG A 124 -29.50 21.18 1.13
C ARG A 124 -29.83 20.49 2.45
N THR A 125 -29.38 19.24 2.62
CA THR A 125 -29.58 18.47 3.85
C THR A 125 -28.53 18.75 4.92
N GLY A 126 -27.53 19.60 4.64
CA GLY A 126 -26.47 19.96 5.59
C GLY A 126 -25.44 18.86 5.84
N ILE A 127 -25.34 17.86 4.96
CA ILE A 127 -24.30 16.82 5.06
C ILE A 127 -22.93 17.41 4.74
N ILE A 128 -22.89 18.34 3.79
CA ILE A 128 -21.71 19.11 3.38
C ILE A 128 -22.08 20.58 3.20
N ASN A 129 -21.08 21.45 3.15
CA ASN A 129 -21.26 22.90 3.01
C ASN A 129 -20.44 23.44 1.84
N ASP A 130 -21.04 24.31 1.03
CA ASP A 130 -20.46 24.89 -0.18
C ASP A 130 -19.89 26.31 0.00
N THR A 131 -19.60 26.72 1.23
CA THR A 131 -18.81 27.95 1.45
C THR A 131 -17.37 27.76 0.98
N PRO A 132 -16.67 28.82 0.53
CA PRO A 132 -15.29 28.71 0.05
C PRO A 132 -14.33 28.04 1.04
N GLN A 133 -14.53 28.20 2.35
CA GLN A 133 -13.70 27.61 3.41
C GLN A 133 -13.95 26.13 3.63
N MET A 134 -15.12 25.63 3.22
CA MET A 134 -15.53 24.23 3.33
C MET A 134 -15.25 23.44 2.04
N ARG A 135 -14.72 24.10 1.01
CA ARG A 135 -14.25 23.43 -0.21
C ARG A 135 -12.81 22.95 -0.05
N PHE A 136 -12.53 21.71 -0.45
CA PHE A 136 -11.16 21.21 -0.60
C PHE A 136 -10.89 20.85 -2.06
N ALA A 137 -9.68 21.17 -2.52
CA ALA A 137 -9.26 20.93 -3.88
C ALA A 137 -9.00 19.44 -4.14
N LEU A 138 -9.44 18.93 -5.30
CA LEU A 138 -9.17 17.58 -5.77
C LEU A 138 -7.65 17.32 -5.86
N SER A 139 -6.90 18.27 -6.43
CA SER A 139 -5.44 18.14 -6.53
C SER A 139 -4.74 17.95 -5.18
N HIS A 140 -5.24 18.64 -4.15
CA HIS A 140 -4.67 18.59 -2.81
C HIS A 140 -4.96 17.26 -2.11
N ILE A 141 -6.21 16.79 -2.14
CA ILE A 141 -6.57 15.52 -1.47
C ILE A 141 -5.92 14.32 -2.16
N GLU A 142 -5.77 14.35 -3.49
CA GLU A 142 -5.07 13.29 -4.22
C GLU A 142 -3.58 13.25 -3.85
N GLN A 143 -2.94 14.41 -3.77
CA GLN A 143 -1.55 14.50 -3.32
C GLN A 143 -1.39 14.00 -1.87
N ALA A 144 -2.35 14.31 -0.99
CA ALA A 144 -2.37 13.80 0.37
C ALA A 144 -2.53 12.28 0.43
N ALA A 145 -3.41 11.70 -0.39
CA ALA A 145 -3.58 10.24 -0.49
C ALA A 145 -2.29 9.56 -0.98
N TYR A 146 -1.70 10.08 -2.05
CA TYR A 146 -0.45 9.55 -2.61
C TYR A 146 0.70 9.63 -1.61
N SER A 147 0.93 10.80 -1.02
CA SER A 147 2.05 11.02 -0.09
C SER A 147 1.91 10.18 1.18
N THR A 148 0.70 10.08 1.74
CA THR A 148 0.44 9.23 2.91
C THR A 148 0.76 7.76 2.61
N THR A 149 0.30 7.27 1.45
CA THR A 149 0.57 5.90 1.01
C THR A 149 2.08 5.70 0.81
N ALA A 150 2.77 6.62 0.12
CA ALA A 150 4.21 6.52 -0.10
C ALA A 150 5.03 6.52 1.22
N MET A 151 4.59 7.27 2.23
CA MET A 151 5.19 7.27 3.56
C MET A 151 5.03 5.93 4.27
N GLU A 152 3.85 5.32 4.19
CA GLU A 152 3.57 3.97 4.72
C GLU A 152 4.54 2.94 4.11
N LEU A 153 4.66 2.91 2.79
CA LEU A 153 5.57 1.99 2.08
C LEU A 153 7.04 2.22 2.45
N SER A 154 7.43 3.47 2.63
CA SER A 154 8.79 3.84 3.03
C SER A 154 9.11 3.38 4.45
N LEU A 155 8.16 3.47 5.37
CA LEU A 155 8.32 2.98 6.74
C LEU A 155 8.45 1.46 6.79
N ILE A 156 7.75 0.73 5.93
CA ILE A 156 7.92 -0.73 5.79
C ILE A 156 9.35 -1.05 5.34
N CYS A 157 9.84 -0.42 4.28
CA CYS A 157 11.23 -0.61 3.83
C CYS A 157 12.26 -0.22 4.89
N GLN A 158 12.03 0.88 5.61
CA GLN A 158 12.90 1.31 6.70
C GLN A 158 12.99 0.25 7.80
N ASN A 159 11.84 -0.32 8.21
CA ASN A 159 11.81 -1.40 9.21
C ASN A 159 12.53 -2.66 8.72
N ILE A 160 12.40 -3.01 7.43
CA ILE A 160 13.14 -4.10 6.81
C ILE A 160 14.64 -3.83 6.90
N VAL A 161 15.11 -2.62 6.57
CA VAL A 161 16.53 -2.25 6.66
C VAL A 161 17.05 -2.32 8.10
N LEU A 162 16.29 -1.82 9.08
CA LEU A 162 16.66 -1.94 10.49
C LEU A 162 16.78 -3.41 10.91
N MET A 163 15.84 -4.26 10.47
CA MET A 163 15.90 -5.69 10.74
C MET A 163 17.14 -6.33 10.10
N MET A 164 17.44 -6.01 8.83
CA MET A 164 18.64 -6.50 8.16
C MET A 164 19.90 -6.22 8.97
N GLN A 165 20.07 -4.99 9.45
CA GLN A 165 21.23 -4.62 10.29
C GLN A 165 21.28 -5.41 11.60
N ALA A 166 20.12 -5.65 12.23
CA ALA A 166 20.03 -6.39 13.48
C ALA A 166 20.39 -7.88 13.32
N ILE A 167 20.01 -8.51 12.20
CA ILE A 167 20.37 -9.92 11.93
C ILE A 167 21.68 -10.08 11.15
N GLY A 168 22.35 -8.98 10.77
CA GLY A 168 23.63 -9.04 10.06
C GLY A 168 23.51 -9.32 8.56
N LEU A 169 22.39 -8.97 7.93
CA LEU A 169 22.25 -8.96 6.48
C LEU A 169 22.66 -7.61 5.89
N GLY A 170 23.28 -7.68 4.71
CA GLY A 170 23.53 -6.52 3.86
C GLY A 170 22.30 -6.13 3.06
N GLY A 171 22.27 -4.90 2.57
CA GLY A 171 21.13 -4.41 1.83
C GLY A 171 20.95 -2.91 1.90
N TRP A 172 19.98 -2.40 1.15
CA TRP A 172 19.61 -1.00 1.17
C TRP A 172 18.17 -0.80 0.71
N MET A 173 17.62 0.36 1.02
CA MET A 173 16.35 0.85 0.50
C MET A 173 16.62 1.78 -0.69
N TYR A 174 15.89 1.62 -1.80
CA TYR A 174 16.12 2.38 -3.03
C TYR A 174 14.90 2.50 -3.94
N SER A 175 15.01 3.36 -4.94
CA SER A 175 14.17 3.41 -6.12
C SER A 175 14.98 3.10 -7.37
N GLY A 176 14.30 2.90 -8.51
CA GLY A 176 14.93 2.76 -9.81
C GLY A 176 14.85 1.37 -10.41
N ILE A 177 13.91 0.55 -9.93
CA ILE A 177 13.21 -0.43 -10.76
C ILE A 177 11.89 0.21 -11.18
N PHE A 178 11.60 0.21 -12.48
CA PHE A 178 10.41 0.86 -13.00
C PHE A 178 9.15 0.13 -12.53
N PRO A 179 8.27 0.77 -11.73
CA PRO A 179 7.14 0.10 -11.11
C PRO A 179 6.19 -0.57 -12.10
N TYR A 180 6.01 0.02 -13.29
CA TYR A 180 5.15 -0.53 -14.32
C TYR A 180 5.69 -1.84 -14.91
N SER A 181 7.01 -2.00 -14.99
CA SER A 181 7.64 -3.28 -15.36
C SER A 181 7.38 -4.34 -14.29
N VAL A 182 7.52 -3.98 -13.01
CA VAL A 182 7.23 -4.87 -11.89
C VAL A 182 5.77 -5.28 -11.89
N LEU A 183 4.84 -4.34 -12.07
CA LEU A 183 3.41 -4.61 -12.05
C LEU A 183 2.92 -5.39 -13.29
N GLY A 184 3.65 -5.34 -14.41
CA GLY A 184 3.35 -6.13 -15.61
C GLY A 184 2.75 -5.35 -16.77
N ALA A 185 3.04 -4.04 -16.88
CA ALA A 185 2.54 -3.19 -17.97
C ALA A 185 3.09 -3.57 -19.35
N PHE A 186 4.16 -4.37 -19.40
CA PHE A 186 4.85 -4.81 -20.62
C PHE A 186 4.58 -6.30 -20.92
N ALA A 187 3.49 -6.87 -20.38
CA ALA A 187 3.17 -8.29 -20.56
C ALA A 187 3.00 -8.67 -22.05
N ASP A 188 2.42 -7.79 -22.87
CA ASP A 188 2.25 -7.99 -24.31
C ASP A 188 3.59 -8.01 -25.07
N GLU A 189 4.65 -7.46 -24.47
CA GLU A 189 6.03 -7.49 -24.98
C GLU A 189 6.83 -8.68 -24.42
N GLY A 190 6.17 -9.59 -23.69
CA GLY A 190 6.79 -10.77 -23.07
C GLY A 190 7.39 -10.51 -21.68
N ILE A 191 7.21 -9.32 -21.10
CA ILE A 191 7.71 -8.95 -19.78
C ILE A 191 6.54 -8.97 -18.79
N GLY A 192 6.25 -10.16 -18.27
CA GLY A 192 5.01 -10.41 -17.52
C GLY A 192 4.86 -9.67 -16.18
N GLY A 193 5.96 -9.25 -15.56
CA GLY A 193 5.93 -8.64 -14.23
C GLY A 193 5.19 -9.53 -13.20
N LEU A 194 4.37 -8.91 -12.35
CA LEU A 194 3.50 -9.56 -11.37
C LEU A 194 2.10 -9.87 -11.91
N GLY A 195 1.77 -9.43 -13.13
CA GLY A 195 0.46 -9.67 -13.75
C GLY A 195 -0.69 -8.85 -13.18
N PHE A 196 -0.44 -7.63 -12.70
CA PHE A 196 -1.51 -6.72 -12.29
C PHE A 196 -2.40 -6.36 -13.47
N ARG A 197 -3.69 -6.17 -13.21
CA ARG A 197 -4.62 -5.57 -14.16
C ARG A 197 -4.38 -4.07 -14.24
N PHE A 198 -4.43 -3.56 -15.47
CA PHE A 198 -4.37 -2.14 -15.78
C PHE A 198 -5.67 -1.70 -16.46
N THR A 199 -6.04 -0.44 -16.21
CA THR A 199 -6.99 0.30 -17.04
C THR A 199 -6.20 1.26 -17.92
N ASN A 200 -6.71 1.58 -19.11
CA ASN A 200 -6.05 2.50 -20.03
C ASN A 200 -7.07 3.39 -20.74
N ARG A 201 -6.61 4.56 -21.19
CA ARG A 201 -7.37 5.50 -22.01
C ARG A 201 -6.40 6.13 -23.02
N GLU A 202 -6.88 6.45 -24.22
CA GLU A 202 -6.03 6.92 -25.33
C GLU A 202 -5.23 8.19 -25.00
N ASP A 203 -5.77 9.06 -24.15
CA ASP A 203 -5.12 10.31 -23.73
C ASP A 203 -4.19 10.14 -22.51
N TRP A 204 -4.02 8.93 -21.99
CA TRP A 204 -3.12 8.66 -20.87
C TRP A 204 -1.72 8.29 -21.38
N VAL A 205 -0.71 8.91 -20.78
CA VAL A 205 0.71 8.58 -21.06
C VAL A 205 1.09 7.23 -20.46
N MET A 206 0.54 6.91 -19.29
CA MET A 206 0.78 5.66 -18.58
C MET A 206 -0.56 5.03 -18.22
N PRO A 207 -0.71 3.70 -18.33
CA PRO A 207 -1.92 3.02 -17.87
C PRO A 207 -2.07 3.16 -16.35
N ASN A 208 -3.22 2.80 -15.80
CA ASN A 208 -3.47 2.86 -14.36
C ASN A 208 -3.57 1.44 -13.77
N PRO A 209 -2.63 1.02 -12.89
CA PRO A 209 -2.69 -0.28 -12.25
C PRO A 209 -3.79 -0.30 -11.19
N ILE A 210 -4.68 -1.29 -11.23
CA ILE A 210 -5.88 -1.33 -10.38
C ILE A 210 -5.95 -2.54 -9.44
N GLY A 211 -5.09 -3.55 -9.60
CA GLY A 211 -5.01 -4.66 -8.66
C GLY A 211 -4.58 -5.98 -9.30
N LEU A 212 -4.42 -7.00 -8.46
CA LEU A 212 -4.09 -8.37 -8.83
C LEU A 212 -5.28 -9.28 -8.47
N ASP A 213 -5.87 -9.93 -9.48
CA ASP A 213 -7.10 -10.72 -9.35
C ASP A 213 -7.05 -11.73 -8.19
N GLY A 214 -8.04 -11.68 -7.29
CA GLY A 214 -8.17 -12.57 -6.14
C GLY A 214 -7.11 -12.42 -5.06
N ILE A 215 -6.12 -11.52 -5.24
CA ILE A 215 -4.98 -11.37 -4.34
C ILE A 215 -4.94 -9.97 -3.71
N TYR A 216 -5.01 -8.93 -4.52
CA TYR A 216 -4.85 -7.54 -4.08
C TYR A 216 -5.67 -6.60 -4.99
N GLU A 217 -6.97 -6.55 -4.74
CA GLU A 217 -7.96 -5.85 -5.56
C GLU A 217 -8.27 -4.48 -4.96
N SER A 218 -8.25 -3.42 -5.79
CA SER A 218 -8.64 -2.08 -5.34
C SER A 218 -10.16 -1.96 -5.19
N LEU A 219 -10.60 -0.95 -4.44
CA LEU A 219 -12.02 -0.56 -4.40
C LEU A 219 -12.40 0.34 -5.59
N CYS A 220 -12.07 -0.10 -6.81
CA CYS A 220 -12.39 0.57 -8.07
C CYS A 220 -12.91 -0.46 -9.08
N PRO A 221 -13.75 -0.05 -10.06
CA PRO A 221 -14.13 -0.94 -11.14
C PRO A 221 -12.92 -1.51 -11.89
N PRO A 222 -12.98 -2.79 -12.34
CA PRO A 222 -14.14 -3.69 -12.31
C PRO A 222 -14.26 -4.55 -11.03
N TYR A 223 -13.42 -4.34 -10.01
CA TYR A 223 -13.50 -5.12 -8.76
C TYR A 223 -14.72 -4.77 -7.90
N VAL A 224 -15.29 -3.59 -8.13
CA VAL A 224 -16.61 -3.17 -7.67
C VAL A 224 -17.41 -2.64 -8.86
N THR A 225 -18.74 -2.66 -8.77
CA THR A 225 -19.63 -2.23 -9.85
C THR A 225 -19.50 -0.74 -10.14
N ASP A 226 -19.41 0.06 -9.08
CA ASP A 226 -19.32 1.52 -9.14
C ASP A 226 -18.66 2.07 -7.86
N MET A 227 -18.42 3.38 -7.81
CA MET A 227 -17.80 4.01 -6.65
C MET A 227 -18.77 4.18 -5.46
N TYR A 228 -20.08 4.00 -5.66
CA TYR A 228 -21.02 3.92 -4.54
C TYR A 228 -20.86 2.58 -3.81
N GLU A 229 -20.62 1.48 -4.53
CA GLU A 229 -20.25 0.19 -3.95
C GLU A 229 -18.92 0.28 -3.19
N ALA A 230 -17.94 1.00 -3.75
CA ALA A 230 -16.70 1.29 -3.03
C ALA A 230 -16.97 2.00 -1.69
N ALA A 231 -17.81 3.04 -1.69
CA ALA A 231 -18.17 3.79 -0.47
C ALA A 231 -18.90 2.92 0.56
N ARG A 232 -19.87 2.09 0.12
CA ARG A 232 -20.57 1.13 0.99
C ARG A 232 -19.60 0.09 1.58
N THR A 233 -18.69 -0.42 0.76
CA THR A 233 -17.68 -1.41 1.19
C THR A 233 -16.74 -0.83 2.22
N LEU A 234 -16.27 0.42 2.01
CA LEU A 234 -15.46 1.13 3.01
C LEU A 234 -16.24 1.31 4.33
N ALA A 235 -17.51 1.73 4.25
CA ALA A 235 -18.35 1.90 5.43
C ALA A 235 -18.53 0.58 6.20
N ALA A 236 -18.76 -0.53 5.50
CA ALA A 236 -18.88 -1.87 6.08
C ALA A 236 -17.57 -2.32 6.74
N ARG A 237 -16.40 -2.10 6.11
CA ARG A 237 -15.09 -2.41 6.71
C ARG A 237 -14.84 -1.63 8.01
N LYS A 238 -15.37 -0.41 8.12
CA LYS A 238 -15.21 0.43 9.31
C LYS A 238 -16.22 0.10 10.42
N PHE A 239 -17.50 0.01 10.09
CA PHE A 239 -18.61 0.01 11.05
C PHE A 239 -19.54 -1.21 10.96
N GLY A 240 -19.34 -2.09 9.98
CA GLY A 240 -20.08 -3.35 9.86
C GLY A 240 -19.62 -4.38 10.90
N VAL A 241 -20.28 -5.54 10.91
CA VAL A 241 -19.91 -6.67 11.78
C VAL A 241 -18.48 -7.10 11.49
N GLY A 242 -17.65 -7.21 12.54
CA GLY A 242 -16.22 -7.51 12.43
C GLY A 242 -15.36 -6.33 11.96
N GLY A 243 -15.96 -5.16 11.72
CA GLY A 243 -15.25 -3.96 11.28
C GLY A 243 -14.40 -3.32 12.39
N THR A 244 -13.55 -2.36 12.00
CA THR A 244 -12.59 -1.71 12.91
C THR A 244 -13.25 -1.11 14.18
N TYR A 245 -14.45 -0.53 14.02
CA TYR A 245 -15.20 0.13 15.09
C TYR A 245 -16.36 -0.72 15.61
N ASP A 246 -16.45 -2.01 15.27
CA ASP A 246 -17.45 -2.91 15.83
C ASP A 246 -17.20 -3.10 17.34
N PRO A 247 -18.13 -2.70 18.24
CA PRO A 247 -17.97 -2.89 19.69
C PRO A 247 -17.85 -4.36 20.10
N ALA A 248 -18.36 -5.30 19.29
CA ALA A 248 -18.22 -6.74 19.54
C ALA A 248 -16.79 -7.25 19.29
N THR A 249 -15.95 -6.48 18.62
CA THR A 249 -14.54 -6.82 18.41
C THR A 249 -13.68 -6.26 19.55
N GLY A 250 -12.74 -7.07 20.05
CA GLY A 250 -11.79 -6.65 21.09
C GLY A 250 -10.90 -5.47 20.65
N GLY A 251 -10.12 -4.92 21.57
CA GLY A 251 -9.23 -3.81 21.26
C GLY A 251 -8.24 -3.53 22.38
N PRO A 252 -7.32 -2.58 22.16
CA PRO A 252 -6.24 -2.32 23.10
C PRO A 252 -6.67 -1.55 24.35
N PHE A 253 -7.86 -0.95 24.35
CA PHE A 253 -8.34 -0.17 25.49
C PHE A 253 -9.05 -1.06 26.53
N GLN A 254 -8.92 -0.72 27.81
CA GLN A 254 -9.63 -1.38 28.91
C GLN A 254 -11.16 -1.37 28.70
N GLN A 255 -11.69 -0.31 28.10
CA GLN A 255 -13.11 -0.14 27.77
C GLN A 255 -13.32 -0.12 26.25
N SER A 256 -12.71 -1.07 25.53
CA SER A 256 -12.71 -1.10 24.06
C SER A 256 -14.12 -1.05 23.46
N GLU A 257 -15.06 -1.82 23.99
CA GLU A 257 -16.46 -1.82 23.55
C GLU A 257 -17.07 -0.41 23.66
N ALA A 258 -16.99 0.21 24.84
CA ALA A 258 -17.55 1.54 25.08
C ALA A 258 -16.89 2.62 24.22
N ILE A 259 -15.57 2.58 24.04
CA ILE A 259 -14.83 3.52 23.19
C ILE A 259 -15.24 3.35 21.73
N LYS A 260 -15.31 2.12 21.22
CA LYS A 260 -15.75 1.85 19.84
C LYS A 260 -17.20 2.29 19.62
N ALA A 261 -18.07 2.10 20.60
CA ALA A 261 -19.46 2.56 20.54
C ALA A 261 -19.61 4.09 20.44
N THR A 262 -18.56 4.88 20.76
CA THR A 262 -18.57 6.34 20.52
C THR A 262 -18.31 6.72 19.06
N ALA A 263 -17.77 5.82 18.25
CA ALA A 263 -17.54 6.05 16.84
C ALA A 263 -18.88 5.94 16.10
N LEU A 264 -19.45 7.08 15.70
CA LEU A 264 -20.72 7.12 14.98
C LEU A 264 -20.55 6.52 13.57
N PRO A 265 -21.36 5.52 13.19
CA PRO A 265 -21.40 5.02 11.83
C PRO A 265 -21.78 6.11 10.83
N TYR A 266 -21.33 5.98 9.59
CA TYR A 266 -21.78 6.86 8.51
C TYR A 266 -23.28 6.68 8.28
N SER A 267 -24.01 7.78 8.22
CA SER A 267 -25.39 7.78 7.73
C SER A 267 -25.44 7.40 6.25
N GLN A 268 -26.59 6.90 5.78
CA GLN A 268 -26.76 6.58 4.35
C GLN A 268 -26.47 7.80 3.46
N ALA A 269 -26.92 8.99 3.87
CA ALA A 269 -26.66 10.21 3.13
C ALA A 269 -25.15 10.57 3.05
N GLN A 270 -24.36 10.26 4.08
CA GLN A 270 -22.90 10.41 4.02
C GLN A 270 -22.28 9.39 3.08
N ILE A 271 -22.70 8.12 3.13
CA ILE A 271 -22.22 7.07 2.23
C ILE A 271 -22.51 7.44 0.77
N ASP A 272 -23.72 7.91 0.49
CA ASP A 272 -24.13 8.34 -0.86
C ASP A 272 -23.34 9.57 -1.32
N CYS A 273 -23.06 10.53 -0.42
CA CYS A 273 -22.23 11.70 -0.72
C CYS A 273 -20.78 11.32 -1.05
N ILE A 274 -20.20 10.37 -0.30
CA ILE A 274 -18.85 9.84 -0.57
C ILE A 274 -18.84 9.13 -1.93
N GLY A 275 -19.85 8.31 -2.19
CA GLY A 275 -20.04 7.61 -3.45
C GLY A 275 -20.16 8.57 -4.63
N GLU A 276 -20.94 9.65 -4.51
CA GLU A 276 -21.10 10.68 -5.55
C GLU A 276 -19.76 11.36 -5.88
N MET A 277 -19.00 11.79 -4.87
CA MET A 277 -17.69 12.42 -5.07
C MET A 277 -16.70 11.48 -5.75
N ALA A 278 -16.63 10.22 -5.28
CA ALA A 278 -15.75 9.22 -5.86
C ALA A 278 -16.19 8.82 -7.29
N GLN A 279 -17.49 8.70 -7.54
CA GLN A 279 -18.05 8.39 -8.85
C GLN A 279 -17.80 9.51 -9.85
N TYR A 280 -17.91 10.77 -9.42
CA TYR A 280 -17.54 11.93 -10.24
C TYR A 280 -16.09 11.82 -10.70
N ILE A 281 -15.15 11.59 -9.77
CA ILE A 281 -13.73 11.45 -10.11
C ILE A 281 -13.53 10.32 -11.14
N TYR A 282 -14.08 9.13 -10.85
CA TYR A 282 -13.95 7.98 -11.74
C TYR A 282 -14.54 8.23 -13.13
N THR A 283 -15.73 8.82 -13.21
CA THR A 283 -16.43 9.05 -14.49
C THR A 283 -15.75 10.15 -15.31
N THR A 284 -15.31 11.23 -14.67
CA THR A 284 -14.67 12.37 -15.33
C THR A 284 -13.27 12.01 -15.85
N TYR A 285 -12.49 11.30 -15.05
CA TYR A 285 -11.09 11.02 -15.36
C TYR A 285 -10.83 9.62 -15.92
N GLY A 286 -11.82 8.72 -15.85
CA GLY A 286 -11.73 7.32 -16.28
C GLY A 286 -10.98 6.42 -15.29
N ARG A 287 -10.56 6.95 -14.15
CA ARG A 287 -9.75 6.29 -13.11
C ARG A 287 -9.94 6.98 -11.76
N PHE A 288 -9.56 6.28 -10.71
CA PHE A 288 -9.60 6.79 -9.35
C PHE A 288 -8.34 6.32 -8.59
N PRO A 289 -7.43 7.23 -8.19
CA PRO A 289 -7.47 8.69 -8.32
C PRO A 289 -7.42 9.23 -9.77
N ALA A 290 -7.73 10.51 -9.95
CA ALA A 290 -7.71 11.20 -11.24
C ALA A 290 -6.30 11.31 -11.85
N ARG A 291 -5.29 11.68 -11.05
CA ARG A 291 -3.93 12.00 -11.53
C ARG A 291 -2.83 11.10 -10.98
N PHE A 292 -3.07 10.40 -9.89
CA PHE A 292 -2.14 9.41 -9.31
C PHE A 292 -2.56 7.97 -9.65
N PRO A 293 -1.66 6.97 -9.61
CA PRO A 293 -2.03 5.58 -9.85
C PRO A 293 -2.91 5.05 -8.71
N THR A 294 -3.83 4.12 -9.00
CA THR A 294 -4.64 3.45 -7.97
C THR A 294 -3.77 2.57 -7.08
N ILE A 295 -2.94 1.70 -7.66
CA ILE A 295 -1.94 0.92 -6.93
C ILE A 295 -0.57 1.58 -7.02
N LEU A 296 0.04 1.84 -5.87
CA LEU A 296 1.36 2.45 -5.76
C LEU A 296 2.41 1.42 -5.36
N LEU A 297 3.46 1.34 -6.18
CA LEU A 297 4.76 0.81 -5.83
C LEU A 297 5.77 1.93 -6.09
N ARG A 298 6.52 2.34 -5.05
CA ARG A 298 7.44 3.48 -5.16
C ARG A 298 8.88 3.17 -4.74
N ILE A 299 9.04 2.36 -3.70
CA ILE A 299 10.30 2.14 -3.00
C ILE A 299 10.49 0.64 -2.77
N TYR A 300 11.74 0.20 -2.78
CA TYR A 300 12.17 -1.18 -2.61
C TYR A 300 13.12 -1.29 -1.44
N ALA A 301 13.19 -2.46 -0.82
CA ALA A 301 14.29 -2.85 0.05
C ALA A 301 14.89 -4.15 -0.48
N GLN A 302 16.21 -4.25 -0.53
CA GLN A 302 16.89 -5.48 -0.95
C GLN A 302 17.77 -6.00 0.18
N ALA A 303 17.66 -7.30 0.45
CA ALA A 303 18.47 -8.03 1.42
C ALA A 303 19.39 -9.04 0.71
N HIS A 304 20.59 -9.23 1.24
CA HIS A 304 21.53 -10.28 0.81
C HIS A 304 22.56 -10.55 1.89
N HIS A 305 23.28 -11.67 1.77
CA HIS A 305 24.49 -11.92 2.54
C HIS A 305 25.64 -11.04 2.03
N LEU A 306 26.33 -10.33 2.93
CA LEU A 306 27.51 -9.57 2.55
C LEU A 306 28.68 -10.52 2.24
N GLU A 307 29.37 -10.27 1.13
CA GLU A 307 30.65 -10.91 0.81
C GLU A 307 31.77 -10.23 1.60
N LEU A 308 32.01 -10.67 2.84
CA LEU A 308 32.96 -10.00 3.73
C LEU A 308 34.38 -9.93 3.16
N GLU A 309 34.83 -10.96 2.43
CA GLU A 309 36.14 -11.00 1.79
C GLU A 309 36.35 -9.87 0.78
N PHE A 310 35.29 -9.44 0.07
CA PHE A 310 35.35 -8.28 -0.81
C PHE A 310 35.62 -7.00 -0.01
N TYR A 311 34.92 -6.80 1.11
CA TYR A 311 35.13 -5.62 1.95
C TYR A 311 36.50 -5.63 2.63
N ASP A 312 36.94 -6.78 3.17
CA ASP A 312 38.25 -6.93 3.80
C ASP A 312 39.40 -6.63 2.82
N ARG A 313 39.20 -6.94 1.54
CA ARG A 313 40.21 -6.71 0.49
C ARG A 313 40.23 -5.28 -0.03
N PHE A 314 39.06 -4.65 -0.19
CA PHE A 314 38.93 -3.41 -0.95
C PHE A 314 38.55 -2.17 -0.11
N PHE A 315 38.11 -2.34 1.13
CA PHE A 315 37.67 -1.26 2.00
C PHE A 315 38.54 -1.15 3.26
N ALA A 316 38.44 0.00 3.94
CA ALA A 316 39.07 0.20 5.23
C ALA A 316 38.33 -0.53 6.36
N GLU A 317 39.00 -0.69 7.51
CA GLU A 317 38.39 -1.23 8.73
C GLU A 317 37.12 -0.44 9.09
N GLY A 318 36.06 -1.16 9.49
CA GLY A 318 34.74 -0.58 9.78
C GLY A 318 33.78 -0.51 8.58
N ALA A 319 34.14 -1.12 7.43
CA ALA A 319 33.27 -1.17 6.25
C ALA A 319 31.96 -1.95 6.45
N TYR A 320 31.89 -2.80 7.46
CA TYR A 320 30.69 -3.53 7.88
C TYR A 320 30.61 -3.60 9.40
N LEU A 321 29.39 -3.71 9.92
CA LEU A 321 29.11 -3.92 11.35
C LEU A 321 29.50 -5.33 11.84
N GLN A 322 29.78 -5.46 13.13
CA GLN A 322 30.03 -6.74 13.80
C GLN A 322 28.89 -7.75 13.57
N THR A 323 27.63 -7.30 13.48
CA THR A 323 26.50 -8.19 13.18
C THR A 323 26.63 -8.89 11.84
N HIS A 324 27.21 -8.23 10.82
CA HIS A 324 27.49 -8.86 9.52
C HIS A 324 28.61 -9.89 9.64
N ALA A 325 29.69 -9.56 10.37
CA ALA A 325 30.82 -10.45 10.60
C ALA A 325 30.38 -11.78 11.24
N GLU A 326 29.41 -11.70 12.16
CA GLU A 326 28.94 -12.84 12.95
C GLU A 326 27.70 -13.51 12.33
N HIS A 327 27.15 -13.01 11.21
CA HIS A 327 25.89 -13.48 10.63
C HIS A 327 25.92 -14.98 10.31
N MET A 328 26.93 -15.42 9.56
CA MET A 328 27.02 -16.81 9.12
C MET A 328 27.13 -17.77 10.30
N GLN A 329 27.92 -17.40 11.32
CA GLN A 329 28.07 -18.21 12.53
C GLN A 329 26.79 -18.25 13.37
N ARG A 330 26.03 -17.15 13.46
CA ARG A 330 24.83 -17.08 14.31
C ARG A 330 23.62 -17.78 13.71
N TRP A 331 23.46 -17.69 12.39
CA TRP A 331 22.21 -18.07 11.72
C TRP A 331 22.33 -19.33 10.85
N HIS A 332 23.54 -19.77 10.50
CA HIS A 332 23.76 -20.87 9.56
C HIS A 332 24.76 -21.94 10.04
N ALA A 333 25.24 -21.86 11.29
CA ALA A 333 26.18 -22.82 11.86
C ALA A 333 25.52 -24.07 12.47
#